data_AF-A0A5N9CX81-F1
#
_entry.id   AF-A0A5N9CX81-F1
#
_cell.length_a   1.000
_cell.length_b   1.000
_cell.length_c   1.000
_cell.angle_alpha   90.00
_cell.angle_beta   90.00
_cell.angle_gamma   90.00
#
_symmetry.space_group_name_H-M   'P 1'
#
loop_
_entity.id
_entity.type
_entity.pdbx_description
1 polymer ?
#
loop_
_entity_poly.entity_id
_entity_poly.type
_entity_poly.pdbx_seq_one_letter_code
_entity_poly.pdbx_strand_id
1 'polypeptide(L)'
;MVAGLVMTILAYMLLSSISGLNNKFNFLVHHETPVLINVQQLTGEMVNMETGLRGYLVTGDVGFLDPYFFGIDAFNKTMAEEQELTNDDPAAVAKLKEIHKMEREWLSGYAEPAFEIKGKDRSRCRCSCTGQLRGEFCLDHR
;
A
#
# COMPACT_ATOMS: atom_id res chain seq x y z
N MET A 1 15.08 20.81 50.77
CA MET A 1 16.34 20.26 50.21
C MET A 1 16.21 18.78 49.89
N VAL A 2 15.79 17.93 50.84
CA VAL A 2 15.66 16.47 50.65
C VAL A 2 14.69 16.09 49.52
N ALA A 3 13.49 16.69 49.48
CA ALA A 3 12.50 16.39 48.42
C ALA A 3 12.99 16.72 47.00
N GLY A 4 13.82 17.76 46.84
CA GLY A 4 14.39 18.13 45.54
C GLY A 4 15.41 17.10 45.05
N LEU A 5 16.26 16.58 45.95
CA LEU A 5 17.23 15.54 45.62
C LEU A 5 16.55 14.21 45.26
N VAL A 6 15.45 13.88 45.92
CA VAL A 6 14.68 12.67 45.58
C VAL A 6 14.07 12.78 44.18
N MET A 7 13.52 13.95 43.81
CA MET A 7 12.95 14.14 42.47
C MET A 7 14.00 14.11 41.35
N THR A 8 15.20 14.64 41.57
CA THR A 8 16.27 14.57 40.55
C THR A 8 16.80 13.16 40.36
N ILE A 9 16.91 12.37 41.43
CA ILE A 9 17.32 10.95 41.36
C ILE A 9 16.25 10.13 40.62
N LEU A 10 14.97 10.34 40.94
CA LEU A 10 13.87 9.68 40.24
C LEU A 10 13.83 10.06 38.76
N ALA A 11 13.99 11.35 38.43
CA ALA A 11 14.05 11.80 37.05
C ALA A 11 15.22 11.16 36.30
N TYR A 12 16.41 11.08 36.91
CA TYR A 12 17.58 10.44 36.32
C TYR A 12 17.39 8.93 36.10
N MET A 13 16.78 8.22 37.06
CA MET A 13 16.42 6.80 36.91
C MET A 13 15.40 6.57 35.80
N LEU A 14 14.41 7.47 35.66
CA LEU A 14 13.44 7.42 34.57
C LEU A 14 14.11 7.65 33.21
N LEU A 15 14.98 8.67 33.10
CA LEU A 15 15.74 8.98 31.90
C LEU A 15 16.67 7.83 31.48
N SER A 16 17.37 7.19 32.43
CA SER A 16 18.23 6.03 32.14
C SER A 16 17.44 4.78 31.77
N SER A 17 16.23 4.62 32.31
CA SER A 17 15.30 3.55 31.91
C SER A 17 14.74 3.78 30.50
N ILE A 18 14.42 5.04 30.15
CA ILE A 18 13.93 5.42 28.81
C ILE A 18 15.03 5.23 27.77
N SER A 19 16.28 5.62 28.05
CA SER A 19 17.39 5.37 27.13
C SER A 19 17.71 3.88 27.00
N GLY A 20 17.58 3.11 28.08
CA GLY A 20 17.67 1.64 28.07
C GLY A 20 16.56 0.96 27.25
N LEU A 21 15.34 1.51 27.24
CA LEU A 21 14.25 1.05 26.37
C LEU A 21 14.44 1.47 24.91
N ASN A 22 14.79 2.73 24.65
CA ASN A 22 15.00 3.24 23.29
C ASN A 22 16.16 2.53 22.58
N ASN A 23 17.24 2.17 23.29
CA ASN A 23 18.34 1.42 22.71
C ASN A 23 17.95 -0.03 22.41
N LYS A 24 17.05 -0.63 23.20
CA LYS A 24 16.47 -1.95 22.89
C LYS A 24 15.47 -1.86 21.73
N PHE A 25 14.66 -0.80 21.65
CA PHE A 25 13.73 -0.57 20.55
C PHE A 25 14.46 -0.34 19.22
N ASN A 26 15.53 0.47 19.20
CA ASN A 26 16.34 0.68 18.00
C ASN A 26 17.12 -0.57 17.59
N PHE A 27 17.58 -1.41 18.54
CA PHE A 27 18.26 -2.66 18.22
C PHE A 27 17.30 -3.76 17.72
N LEU A 28 16.07 -3.82 18.24
CA LEU A 28 15.01 -4.71 17.72
C LEU A 28 14.47 -4.25 16.36
N VAL A 29 14.43 -2.94 16.09
CA VAL A 29 14.09 -2.39 14.76
C VAL A 29 15.24 -2.56 13.75
N HIS A 30 16.50 -2.62 14.19
CA HIS A 30 17.67 -2.73 13.30
C HIS A 30 18.35 -4.12 13.22
N HIS A 31 17.99 -5.10 14.04
CA HIS A 31 18.76 -6.36 14.08
C HIS A 31 17.99 -7.68 14.14
N GLU A 32 16.65 -7.70 14.25
CA GLU A 32 15.87 -8.90 13.95
C GLU A 32 14.57 -8.55 13.21
N THR A 33 14.31 -9.27 12.11
CA THR A 33 13.12 -9.29 11.23
C THR A 33 13.07 -8.36 10.00
N PRO A 34 14.10 -8.34 9.12
CA PRO A 34 13.93 -7.78 7.77
C PRO A 34 12.70 -8.38 7.04
N VAL A 35 12.43 -9.67 7.28
CA VAL A 35 11.27 -10.41 6.74
C VAL A 35 9.93 -9.78 7.12
N LEU A 36 9.75 -9.35 8.37
CA LEU A 36 8.47 -8.77 8.83
C LEU A 36 8.26 -7.37 8.24
N ILE A 37 9.33 -6.57 8.16
CA ILE A 37 9.29 -5.22 7.60
C ILE A 37 8.92 -5.27 6.13
N ASN A 38 9.52 -6.18 5.37
CA ASN A 38 9.27 -6.28 3.94
C ASN A 38 7.88 -6.86 3.62
N VAL A 39 7.35 -7.79 4.44
CA VAL A 39 5.95 -8.22 4.32
C VAL A 39 4.96 -7.08 4.59
N GLN A 40 5.26 -6.21 5.56
CA GLN A 40 4.46 -5.01 5.80
C GLN A 40 4.53 -4.04 4.60
N GLN A 41 5.70 -3.89 3.99
CA GLN A 41 5.86 -3.10 2.76
C GLN A 41 5.05 -3.70 1.60
N LEU A 42 5.14 -5.00 1.35
CA LEU A 42 4.33 -5.69 0.32
C LEU A 42 2.83 -5.41 0.48
N THR A 43 2.34 -5.46 1.72
CA THR A 43 0.94 -5.15 2.03
C THR A 43 0.63 -3.67 1.76
N GLY A 44 1.53 -2.77 2.14
CA GLY A 44 1.40 -1.33 1.88
C GLY A 44 1.34 -1.00 0.39
N GLU A 45 2.20 -1.62 -0.42
CA GLU A 45 2.19 -1.44 -1.87
C GLU A 45 0.87 -1.93 -2.49
N MET A 46 0.35 -3.08 -2.04
CA MET A 46 -0.95 -3.57 -2.50
C MET A 46 -2.10 -2.63 -2.16
N VAL A 47 -2.10 -2.04 -0.96
CA VAL A 47 -3.10 -1.04 -0.56
C VAL A 47 -2.98 0.24 -1.39
N ASN A 48 -1.76 0.69 -1.69
CA ASN A 48 -1.54 1.85 -2.56
C ASN A 48 -2.05 1.58 -3.97
N MET A 49 -1.78 0.39 -4.52
CA MET A 49 -2.31 -0.04 -5.82
C MET A 49 -3.82 -0.01 -5.86
N GLU A 50 -4.48 -0.58 -4.84
CA GLU A 50 -5.93 -0.58 -4.74
C GLU A 50 -6.50 0.83 -4.61
N THR A 51 -5.85 1.68 -3.82
CA THR A 51 -6.27 3.07 -3.60
C THR A 51 -6.18 3.88 -4.89
N GLY A 52 -5.08 3.74 -5.64
CA GLY A 52 -4.90 4.40 -6.94
C GLY A 52 -5.94 3.95 -7.96
N LEU A 53 -6.13 2.63 -8.08
CA LEU A 53 -7.16 2.06 -8.96
C LEU A 53 -8.56 2.58 -8.60
N ARG A 54 -8.95 2.53 -7.32
CA ARG A 54 -10.26 3.05 -6.87
C ARG A 54 -10.41 4.53 -7.18
N GLY A 55 -9.36 5.33 -6.97
CA GLY A 55 -9.34 6.74 -7.34
C GLY A 55 -9.65 6.95 -8.82
N TYR A 56 -8.97 6.21 -9.70
CA TYR A 56 -9.22 6.24 -11.14
C TYR A 56 -10.64 5.78 -11.52
N LEU A 57 -11.16 4.74 -10.88
CA LEU A 57 -12.51 4.25 -11.16
C LEU A 57 -13.58 5.26 -10.78
N VAL A 58 -13.38 6.02 -9.70
CA VAL A 58 -14.30 7.07 -9.25
C VAL A 58 -14.20 8.33 -10.11
N THR A 59 -12.99 8.85 -10.34
CA THR A 59 -12.79 10.15 -10.98
C THR A 59 -12.61 10.07 -12.50
N GLY A 60 -12.10 8.95 -13.01
CA GLY A 60 -11.68 8.79 -14.40
C GLY A 60 -10.37 9.52 -14.76
N ASP A 61 -9.72 10.14 -13.79
CA ASP A 61 -8.44 10.83 -13.96
C ASP A 61 -7.27 9.85 -13.87
N VAL A 62 -6.48 9.83 -14.94
CA VAL A 62 -5.32 8.94 -15.09
C VAL A 62 -4.21 9.22 -14.08
N GLY A 63 -4.15 10.40 -13.48
CA GLY A 63 -3.17 10.72 -12.42
C GLY A 63 -3.33 9.85 -11.17
N PHE A 64 -4.51 9.28 -10.93
CA PHE A 64 -4.70 8.32 -9.85
C PHE A 64 -4.07 6.94 -10.13
N LEU A 65 -3.55 6.69 -11.33
CA LEU A 65 -2.88 5.44 -11.68
C LEU A 65 -1.38 5.44 -11.33
N ASP A 66 -0.80 6.58 -10.98
CA ASP A 66 0.61 6.65 -10.58
C ASP A 66 0.93 5.70 -9.39
N PRO A 67 0.13 5.67 -8.30
CA PRO A 67 0.34 4.72 -7.19
C PRO A 67 0.09 3.26 -7.60
N TYR A 68 -0.74 3.01 -8.62
CA TYR A 68 -0.99 1.67 -9.13
C TYR A 68 0.23 1.11 -9.86
N PHE A 69 0.78 1.84 -10.83
CA PHE A 69 1.95 1.38 -11.57
C PHE A 69 3.20 1.33 -10.70
N PHE A 70 3.41 2.36 -9.86
CA PHE A 70 4.53 2.36 -8.92
C PHE A 70 4.44 1.19 -7.93
N GLY A 71 3.24 0.90 -7.42
CA GLY A 71 3.01 -0.20 -6.48
C GLY A 71 3.29 -1.57 -7.09
N ILE A 72 3.04 -1.80 -8.39
CA ILE A 72 3.40 -3.05 -9.07
C ILE A 72 4.92 -3.24 -9.08
N ASP A 73 5.66 -2.21 -9.49
CA ASP A 73 7.12 -2.28 -9.58
C ASP A 73 7.75 -2.44 -8.20
N ALA A 74 7.26 -1.70 -7.21
CA ALA A 74 7.71 -1.78 -5.83
C ALA A 74 7.41 -3.16 -5.21
N PHE A 75 6.20 -3.69 -5.41
CA PHE A 75 5.82 -5.02 -4.93
C PHE A 75 6.73 -6.11 -5.49
N ASN A 76 6.97 -6.11 -6.81
CA ASN A 76 7.84 -7.09 -7.46
C ASN A 76 9.28 -7.02 -6.93
N LYS A 77 9.80 -5.81 -6.70
CA LYS A 77 11.13 -5.60 -6.13
C LYS A 77 11.22 -6.14 -4.71
N THR A 78 10.31 -5.73 -3.82
CA THR A 78 10.30 -6.19 -2.42
C THR A 78 10.07 -7.70 -2.33
N MET A 79 9.26 -8.28 -3.22
CA MET A 79 9.04 -9.73 -3.28
C MET A 79 10.33 -10.49 -3.64
N ALA A 80 11.11 -9.98 -4.59
CA ALA A 80 12.39 -10.58 -4.95
C ALA A 80 13.40 -10.50 -3.80
N GLU A 81 13.51 -9.35 -3.15
CA GLU A 81 14.38 -9.16 -1.98
C GLU A 81 13.99 -10.10 -0.82
N GLU A 82 12.69 -10.28 -0.58
CA GLU A 82 12.20 -11.20 0.45
C GLU A 82 12.45 -12.67 0.15
N GLN A 83 12.31 -13.06 -1.12
CA GLN A 83 12.64 -14.42 -1.54
C GLN A 83 14.12 -14.72 -1.28
N GLU A 84 15.02 -13.77 -1.56
CA GLU A 84 16.45 -13.93 -1.26
C GLU A 84 16.73 -14.16 0.23
N LEU A 85 16.07 -13.37 1.09
CA LEU A 85 16.25 -13.41 2.56
C LEU A 85 15.64 -14.64 3.24
N THR A 86 14.58 -15.21 2.67
CA THR A 86 13.79 -16.29 3.30
C THR A 86 14.07 -17.68 2.75
N ASN A 87 15.01 -17.82 1.79
CA ASN A 87 15.31 -19.09 1.12
C ASN A 87 15.60 -20.27 2.06
N ASP A 88 16.17 -20.00 3.24
CA ASP A 88 16.56 -21.03 4.21
C ASP A 88 15.40 -21.47 5.14
N ASP A 89 14.25 -20.78 5.13
CA ASP A 89 13.06 -21.13 5.91
C ASP A 89 11.88 -21.54 5.00
N PRO A 90 11.61 -22.85 4.86
CA PRO A 90 10.50 -23.36 4.05
C PRO A 90 9.13 -22.82 4.47
N ALA A 91 8.93 -22.49 5.74
CA ALA A 91 7.66 -21.95 6.23
C ALA A 91 7.47 -20.49 5.78
N ALA A 92 8.54 -19.70 5.76
CA ALA A 92 8.52 -18.33 5.24
C ALA A 92 8.30 -18.31 3.72
N VAL A 93 9.00 -19.17 2.97
CA VAL A 93 8.82 -19.32 1.52
C VAL A 93 7.37 -19.68 1.17
N ALA A 94 6.77 -20.62 1.91
CA ALA A 94 5.38 -21.00 1.70
C ALA A 94 4.41 -19.82 1.89
N LYS A 95 4.62 -18.98 2.92
CA LYS A 95 3.80 -17.79 3.16
C LYS A 95 3.96 -16.73 2.07
N LEU A 96 5.19 -16.45 1.63
CA LEU A 96 5.45 -15.51 0.53
C LEU A 96 4.77 -15.96 -0.77
N LYS A 97 4.77 -17.27 -1.04
CA LYS A 97 4.07 -17.84 -2.19
C LYS A 97 2.56 -17.61 -2.13
N GLU A 98 1.95 -17.76 -0.95
CA GLU A 98 0.53 -17.44 -0.74
C GLU A 98 0.26 -15.96 -0.97
N ILE A 99 1.11 -15.06 -0.46
CA ILE A 99 0.97 -13.60 -0.67
C ILE A 99 1.02 -13.27 -2.16
N HIS A 100 2.02 -13.77 -2.88
CA HIS A 100 2.14 -13.53 -4.32
C HIS A 100 0.95 -14.12 -5.11
N LYS A 101 0.42 -15.27 -4.68
CA LYS A 101 -0.79 -15.84 -5.28
C LYS A 101 -1.99 -14.92 -5.09
N MET A 102 -2.22 -14.40 -3.88
CA MET A 102 -3.32 -13.48 -3.59
C MET A 102 -3.21 -12.18 -4.40
N GLU A 103 -2.00 -11.65 -4.56
CA GLU A 103 -1.74 -10.48 -5.40
C GLU A 103 -2.14 -10.74 -6.86
N ARG A 104 -1.73 -11.86 -7.45
CA ARG A 104 -2.15 -12.23 -8.82
C ARG A 104 -3.65 -12.47 -8.96
N GLU A 105 -4.28 -13.08 -7.96
CA GLU A 105 -5.73 -13.28 -7.94
C GLU A 105 -6.46 -11.94 -7.91
N TRP A 106 -5.95 -10.97 -7.16
CA TRP A 106 -6.50 -9.62 -7.14
C TRP A 106 -6.29 -8.88 -8.48
N LEU A 107 -5.09 -8.95 -9.06
CA LEU A 107 -4.78 -8.33 -10.35
C LEU A 107 -5.71 -8.83 -11.47
N SER A 108 -5.76 -10.15 -11.64
CA SER A 108 -6.55 -10.78 -12.72
C SER A 108 -8.05 -10.82 -12.43
N GLY A 109 -8.44 -10.96 -11.16
CA GLY A 109 -9.84 -11.09 -10.76
C GLY A 109 -10.58 -9.77 -10.55
N TYR A 110 -9.87 -8.70 -10.21
CA TYR A 110 -10.47 -7.40 -9.89
C TYR A 110 -9.86 -6.25 -10.69
N ALA A 111 -8.54 -6.08 -10.66
CA ALA A 111 -7.91 -4.89 -11.23
C ALA A 111 -8.10 -4.81 -12.75
N GLU A 112 -7.74 -5.86 -13.48
CA GLU A 112 -7.85 -5.93 -14.94
C GLU A 112 -9.30 -5.75 -15.44
N PRO A 113 -10.31 -6.49 -14.92
CA PRO A 113 -11.70 -6.27 -15.31
C PRO A 113 -12.20 -4.84 -15.02
N ALA A 114 -11.77 -4.24 -13.91
CA ALA A 114 -12.20 -2.89 -13.54
C ALA A 114 -11.71 -1.85 -14.55
N PHE A 115 -10.48 -1.98 -15.05
CA PHE A 115 -9.98 -1.14 -16.15
C PHE A 115 -10.81 -1.32 -17.43
N GLU A 116 -11.15 -2.55 -17.79
CA GLU A 116 -11.95 -2.84 -18.99
C GLU A 116 -13.34 -2.21 -18.91
N ILE A 117 -14.01 -2.35 -17.76
CA ILE A 117 -15.35 -1.77 -17.53
C ILE A 117 -15.30 -0.24 -17.64
N LYS A 118 -14.31 0.41 -17.00
CA LYS A 118 -14.16 1.87 -17.07
C LYS A 118 -13.81 2.35 -18.49
N GLY A 119 -12.96 1.61 -19.21
CA GLY A 119 -12.65 1.87 -20.61
C GLY A 119 -13.88 1.77 -21.52
N LYS A 120 -14.73 0.78 -21.28
CA LYS A 120 -16.00 0.58 -22.00
C LYS A 120 -17.02 1.68 -21.68
N ASP A 121 -17.11 2.14 -20.44
CA ASP A 121 -17.99 3.25 -20.05
C ASP A 121 -17.65 4.55 -20.81
N ARG A 122 -16.36 4.86 -20.95
CA ARG A 122 -15.89 5.99 -21.78
C ARG A 122 -16.30 5.85 -23.26
N SER A 123 -16.43 4.63 -23.78
CA SER A 123 -16.93 4.40 -25.15
C SER A 123 -18.46 4.52 -25.27
N ARG A 124 -19.19 4.28 -24.17
CA ARG A 124 -20.66 4.34 -24.10
C ARG A 124 -21.18 5.77 -23.98
N CYS A 125 -20.42 6.65 -23.33
CA CYS A 125 -20.61 8.10 -23.34
C CYS A 125 -19.96 8.78 -24.57
N ARG A 126 -19.88 8.08 -25.71
CA ARG A 126 -19.69 8.75 -26.99
C ARG A 126 -21.06 9.12 -27.50
N CYS A 127 -21.48 10.37 -27.27
CA CYS A 127 -22.73 10.91 -27.77
C CYS A 127 -22.95 10.46 -29.22
N SER A 128 -23.89 9.53 -29.39
CA SER A 128 -24.46 9.24 -30.69
C SER A 128 -25.42 10.40 -30.98
N CYS A 129 -24.88 11.49 -31.51
CA CYS A 129 -25.68 12.51 -32.16
C CYS A 129 -26.23 11.91 -33.46
N THR A 130 -27.21 11.02 -33.34
CA THR A 130 -27.99 10.54 -34.48
C THR A 130 -29.28 11.34 -34.51
N GLY A 131 -29.26 12.43 -35.28
CA GLY A 131 -30.42 13.02 -35.96
C GLY A 131 -31.62 13.47 -35.12
N GLN A 132 -31.74 14.80 -35.01
CA GLN A 132 -32.97 15.54 -35.28
C GLN A 132 -34.21 15.27 -34.39
N LEU A 133 -34.39 16.11 -33.37
CA LEU A 133 -35.52 17.04 -33.17
C LEU A 133 -35.70 17.37 -31.68
N ARG A 134 -35.80 18.67 -31.39
CA ARG A 134 -36.30 19.28 -30.15
C ARG A 134 -35.56 18.92 -28.84
N GLY A 135 -34.59 19.77 -28.53
CA GLY A 135 -34.36 20.31 -27.19
C GLY A 135 -34.28 19.30 -26.05
N GLU A 136 -33.14 18.64 -25.90
CA GLU A 136 -32.73 18.12 -24.60
C GLU A 136 -31.30 18.56 -24.27
N PHE A 137 -31.23 19.15 -23.10
CA PHE A 137 -30.12 19.83 -22.48
C PHE A 137 -29.09 18.80 -22.03
N CYS A 138 -27.93 18.74 -22.69
CA CYS A 138 -26.77 18.04 -22.15
C CYS A 138 -26.19 18.89 -21.03
N LEU A 139 -26.56 18.60 -19.78
CA LEU A 139 -25.87 19.12 -18.60
C LEU A 139 -24.59 18.33 -18.37
N ASP A 140 -23.50 18.90 -18.84
CA ASP A 140 -22.15 18.60 -18.36
C ASP A 140 -21.94 19.38 -17.04
N HIS A 141 -22.03 18.70 -15.91
CA HIS A 141 -21.66 19.28 -14.62
C HIS A 141 -20.16 19.06 -14.40
N ARG A 142 -19.42 20.14 -14.64
CA ARG A 142 -18.03 20.38 -14.21
C ARG A 142 -17.81 20.04 -12.74
#